data_AF-A0A2V3HY16-F1
#
_entry.id   AF-A0A2V3HY16-F1
#
_cell.length_a   1.000
_cell.length_b   1.000
_cell.length_c   1.000
_cell.angle_alpha   90.00
_cell.angle_beta   90.00
_cell.angle_gamma   90.00
#
_symmetry.space_group_name_H-M   'P 1'
#
loop_
_entity.id
_entity.type
_entity.pdbx_description
1 polymer ?
#
loop_
_entity_poly.entity_id
_entity_poly.type
_entity_poly.pdbx_seq_one_letter_code
_entity_poly.pdbx_strand_id
1 'polypeptide(L)'
;MAGFPTPPDHVSRRLLLAAVAITLATCIISQAMLQLGGGPRDEQLDLSDQLEDLDHTLVFDGLPPFISSAGVYYPERAVFEVGLSIAGLLFILLGLVLALRTEGDLKKGEGTNIRRLFNLAGLLLAVFSGASLVIMTRHPMHTDLIAHLTYAMYVFYGSIVWAACATAARGRLDAGLEWRGHSLVKVRWSLLTLAFLSLQITIGTIAFSSILLSAFFEWMMLFSMQAVLLTFLPLFPAADAGGD
;
A
#
# COMPACT_ATOMS: atom_id res chain seq x y z
N MET A 1 -9.13 5.28 22.77
CA MET A 1 -8.99 6.52 21.97
C MET A 1 -10.09 7.53 22.33
N ALA A 2 -10.18 8.00 23.58
CA ALA A 2 -11.14 9.04 23.96
C ALA A 2 -10.43 10.41 23.95
N GLY A 3 -10.96 11.40 23.23
CA GLY A 3 -10.50 12.79 23.30
C GLY A 3 -9.85 13.38 22.04
N PHE A 4 -9.51 12.60 21.03
CA PHE A 4 -8.99 13.16 19.77
C PHE A 4 -10.13 13.60 18.85
N PRO A 5 -10.15 14.86 18.39
CA PRO A 5 -11.14 15.32 17.42
C PRO A 5 -10.92 14.62 16.08
N THR A 6 -11.99 14.07 15.51
CA THR A 6 -11.97 13.60 14.11
C THR A 6 -11.82 14.78 13.17
N PRO A 7 -10.88 14.75 12.21
CA PRO A 7 -10.75 15.82 11.23
C PRO A 7 -12.03 15.99 10.39
N PRO A 8 -12.29 17.21 9.87
CA PRO A 8 -13.40 17.46 8.96
C PRO A 8 -13.38 16.56 7.71
N ASP A 9 -14.55 16.33 7.13
CA ASP A 9 -14.73 15.45 5.97
C ASP A 9 -13.89 15.88 4.77
N HIS A 10 -13.88 17.18 4.47
CA HIS A 10 -13.09 17.71 3.35
C HIS A 10 -11.58 17.51 3.53
N VAL A 11 -11.06 17.60 4.76
CA VAL A 11 -9.64 17.34 5.06
C VAL A 11 -9.35 15.86 4.89
N SER A 12 -10.19 15.00 5.47
CA SER A 12 -10.04 13.55 5.43
C SER A 12 -10.13 13.01 3.99
N ARG A 13 -11.03 13.57 3.18
CA ARG A 13 -11.17 13.26 1.76
C ARG A 13 -9.91 13.63 0.97
N ARG A 14 -9.39 14.84 1.18
CA ARG A 14 -8.15 15.31 0.52
C ARG A 14 -6.96 14.45 0.93
N LEU A 15 -6.87 14.06 2.21
CA LEU A 15 -5.83 13.15 2.70
C LEU A 15 -5.87 11.80 1.97
N LEU A 16 -7.04 11.16 1.86
CA LEU A 16 -7.19 9.90 1.15
C LEU A 16 -6.78 10.03 -0.32
N LEU A 17 -7.31 11.04 -1.02
CA LEU A 17 -7.00 11.27 -2.43
C LEU A 17 -5.51 11.59 -2.64
N ALA A 18 -4.89 12.38 -1.75
CA ALA A 18 -3.47 12.67 -1.79
C ALA A 18 -2.63 11.41 -1.57
N ALA A 19 -2.98 10.56 -0.60
CA ALA A 19 -2.29 9.30 -0.36
C ALA A 19 -2.30 8.41 -1.61
N VAL A 20 -3.46 8.29 -2.27
CA VAL A 20 -3.59 7.50 -3.52
C VAL A 20 -2.80 8.13 -4.67
N ALA A 21 -3.01 9.44 -4.91
CA ALA A 21 -2.39 10.14 -6.02
C ALA A 21 -0.86 10.18 -5.91
N ILE A 22 -0.33 10.48 -4.72
CA ILE A 22 1.12 10.55 -4.50
C ILE A 22 1.74 9.16 -4.65
N THR A 23 1.13 8.11 -4.09
CA THR A 23 1.66 6.75 -4.24
C THR A 23 1.72 6.34 -5.72
N LEU A 24 0.61 6.48 -6.44
CA LEU A 24 0.55 6.10 -7.86
C LEU A 24 1.47 6.95 -8.73
N ALA A 25 1.45 8.27 -8.56
CA ALA A 25 2.31 9.17 -9.32
C ALA A 25 3.78 8.86 -9.07
N THR A 26 4.17 8.60 -7.81
CA THR A 26 5.55 8.23 -7.47
C THR A 26 5.96 6.96 -8.21
N CYS A 27 5.20 5.87 -8.06
CA CYS A 27 5.53 4.59 -8.68
C CYS A 27 5.60 4.70 -10.21
N ILE A 28 4.61 5.36 -10.83
CA ILE A 28 4.55 5.48 -12.30
C ILE A 28 5.66 6.37 -12.84
N ILE A 29 5.89 7.54 -12.24
CA ILE A 29 6.89 8.50 -12.73
C ILE A 29 8.29 7.92 -12.53
N SER A 30 8.60 7.37 -11.35
CA SER A 30 9.92 6.81 -11.08
C SER A 30 10.22 5.62 -12.00
N GLN A 31 9.21 4.80 -12.33
CA GLN A 31 9.37 3.67 -13.24
C GLN A 31 9.47 4.10 -14.70
N ALA A 32 8.73 5.12 -15.13
CA ALA A 32 8.92 5.71 -16.46
C ALA A 32 10.34 6.27 -16.61
N MET A 33 10.86 6.95 -15.58
CA MET A 33 12.23 7.46 -15.57
C MET A 33 13.26 6.32 -15.63
N LEU A 34 13.07 5.23 -14.89
CA LEU A 34 13.92 4.05 -14.96
C LEU A 34 13.93 3.46 -16.38
N GLN A 35 12.75 3.21 -16.95
CA GLN A 35 12.64 2.51 -18.23
C GLN A 35 13.08 3.35 -19.43
N LEU A 36 13.07 4.69 -19.31
CA LEU A 36 13.50 5.60 -20.36
C LEU A 36 14.93 6.14 -20.16
N GLY A 37 15.54 5.88 -19.00
CA GLY A 37 16.82 6.49 -18.61
C GLY A 37 18.04 5.85 -19.25
N GLY A 38 17.98 4.56 -19.56
CA GLY A 38 19.08 3.76 -20.11
C GLY A 38 20.36 3.74 -19.26
N GLY A 39 21.46 3.24 -19.85
CA GLY A 39 22.80 3.27 -19.25
C GLY A 39 22.97 2.20 -18.18
N PRO A 40 23.44 2.52 -16.95
CA PRO A 40 23.63 1.53 -15.88
C PRO A 40 22.37 0.74 -15.49
N ARG A 41 21.20 1.19 -15.94
CA ARG A 41 19.89 0.53 -15.75
C ARG A 41 19.72 -0.69 -16.65
N ASP A 42 20.39 -0.69 -17.79
CA ASP A 42 20.37 -1.79 -18.78
C ASP A 42 21.54 -2.75 -18.56
N GLU A 43 22.49 -2.40 -17.69
CA GLU A 43 23.61 -3.25 -17.31
C GLU A 43 23.13 -4.38 -16.39
N GLN A 44 23.87 -5.49 -16.44
CA GLN A 44 23.56 -6.65 -15.62
C GLN A 44 23.66 -6.31 -14.13
N LEU A 45 22.63 -6.65 -13.36
CA LEU A 45 22.60 -6.52 -11.92
C LEU A 45 22.76 -7.92 -11.30
N ASP A 46 23.92 -8.18 -10.72
CA ASP A 46 24.19 -9.37 -9.91
C ASP A 46 24.02 -9.04 -8.43
N LEU A 47 23.12 -9.75 -7.76
CA LEU A 47 22.84 -9.62 -6.32
C LEU A 47 23.18 -10.91 -5.56
N SER A 48 23.93 -11.83 -6.19
CA SER A 48 24.24 -13.13 -5.60
C SER A 48 25.14 -12.99 -4.36
N ASP A 49 25.97 -11.96 -4.31
CA ASP A 49 26.82 -11.60 -3.15
C ASP A 49 25.99 -11.31 -1.89
N GLN A 50 24.80 -10.72 -2.06
CA GLN A 50 23.85 -10.43 -0.98
C GLN A 50 23.03 -11.64 -0.55
N LEU A 51 23.19 -12.78 -1.22
CA LEU A 51 22.46 -14.03 -0.99
C LEU A 51 23.40 -15.21 -0.72
N GLU A 52 24.70 -14.98 -0.46
CA GLU A 52 25.70 -16.03 -0.23
C GLU A 52 25.27 -17.01 0.88
N ASP A 53 24.69 -16.50 1.97
CA ASP A 53 24.18 -17.31 3.08
C ASP A 53 22.98 -18.21 2.72
N LEU A 54 22.36 -17.97 1.56
CA LEU A 54 21.17 -18.67 1.06
C LEU A 54 21.48 -19.57 -0.15
N ASP A 55 22.74 -19.68 -0.59
CA ASP A 55 23.19 -20.46 -1.75
C ASP A 55 22.36 -20.21 -3.01
N HIS A 56 21.93 -18.97 -3.20
CA HIS A 56 21.07 -18.54 -4.30
C HIS A 56 21.78 -17.53 -5.19
N THR A 57 21.77 -17.80 -6.49
CA THR A 57 22.20 -16.84 -7.51
C THR A 57 21.02 -15.99 -7.94
N LEU A 58 21.21 -14.67 -8.01
CA LEU A 58 20.18 -13.73 -8.46
C LEU A 58 20.81 -12.69 -9.37
N VAL A 59 20.64 -12.92 -10.67
CA VAL A 59 21.20 -12.06 -11.73
C VAL A 59 20.06 -11.58 -12.62
N PHE A 60 20.04 -10.28 -12.91
CA PHE A 60 19.08 -9.65 -13.81
C PHE A 60 19.79 -9.02 -15.01
N ASP A 61 19.23 -9.22 -16.20
CA ASP A 61 19.63 -8.51 -17.41
C ASP A 61 18.94 -7.13 -17.44
N GLY A 62 19.59 -6.15 -16.82
CA GLY A 62 18.99 -4.85 -16.52
C GLY A 62 18.12 -4.87 -15.26
N LEU A 63 17.72 -3.69 -14.79
CA LEU A 63 16.86 -3.57 -13.63
C LEU A 63 15.49 -4.20 -13.89
N PRO A 64 15.03 -5.13 -13.03
CA PRO A 64 13.72 -5.75 -13.21
C PRO A 64 12.60 -4.70 -13.06
N PRO A 65 11.44 -4.83 -13.73
CA PRO A 65 10.39 -3.82 -13.72
C PRO A 65 9.53 -3.81 -12.43
N PHE A 66 10.11 -4.22 -11.29
CA PHE A 66 9.51 -4.06 -9.97
C PHE A 66 9.45 -2.59 -9.58
N ILE A 67 8.42 -2.19 -8.84
CA ILE A 67 8.21 -0.81 -8.38
C ILE A 67 9.46 -0.28 -7.67
N SER A 68 10.07 -1.11 -6.83
CA SER A 68 11.25 -0.80 -6.04
C SER A 68 12.55 -0.60 -6.84
N SER A 69 12.64 -1.10 -8.07
CA SER A 69 13.82 -0.95 -8.91
C SER A 69 14.13 0.52 -9.23
N ALA A 70 13.11 1.37 -9.23
CA ALA A 70 13.29 2.82 -9.38
C ALA A 70 14.01 3.46 -8.19
N GLY A 71 14.25 2.73 -7.10
CA GLY A 71 15.06 3.17 -5.95
C GLY A 71 16.56 2.97 -6.11
N VAL A 72 17.04 2.43 -7.24
CA VAL A 72 18.47 2.10 -7.43
C VAL A 72 19.31 3.32 -7.81
N TYR A 73 19.03 3.95 -8.95
CA TYR A 73 19.87 5.01 -9.51
C TYR A 73 19.20 6.39 -9.50
N TYR A 74 20.01 7.45 -9.47
CA TYR A 74 19.52 8.81 -9.69
C TYR A 74 19.34 9.07 -11.19
N PRO A 75 18.34 9.89 -11.59
CA PRO A 75 17.49 10.74 -10.73
C PRO A 75 16.21 10.09 -10.18
N GLU A 76 15.74 8.97 -10.73
CA GLU A 76 14.48 8.30 -10.36
C GLU A 76 14.40 7.90 -8.89
N ARG A 77 15.54 7.56 -8.30
CA ARG A 77 15.68 7.28 -6.87
C ARG A 77 15.20 8.45 -6.01
N ALA A 78 15.46 9.69 -6.39
CA ALA A 78 14.98 10.86 -5.64
C ALA A 78 13.44 10.92 -5.61
N VAL A 79 12.81 10.64 -6.76
CA VAL A 79 11.34 10.59 -6.88
C VAL A 79 10.79 9.45 -6.03
N PHE A 80 11.39 8.26 -6.15
CA PHE A 80 11.01 7.09 -5.37
C PHE A 80 11.11 7.34 -3.85
N GLU A 81 12.26 7.81 -3.37
CA GLU A 81 12.54 8.02 -1.95
C GLU A 81 11.62 9.07 -1.32
N VAL A 82 11.52 10.25 -1.94
CA VAL A 82 10.70 11.35 -1.42
C VAL A 82 9.22 10.99 -1.53
N GLY A 83 8.80 10.50 -2.69
CA GLY A 83 7.41 10.19 -2.96
C GLY A 83 6.85 9.07 -2.08
N LEU A 84 7.57 7.95 -1.93
CA LEU A 84 7.13 6.85 -1.07
C LEU A 84 7.29 7.15 0.42
N SER A 85 8.27 7.98 0.82
CA SER A 85 8.33 8.49 2.20
C SER A 85 7.08 9.29 2.55
N ILE A 86 6.67 10.21 1.66
CA ILE A 86 5.43 10.99 1.84
C ILE A 86 4.22 10.06 1.83
N ALA A 87 4.14 9.10 0.91
CA ALA A 87 3.06 8.12 0.86
C ALA A 87 2.93 7.32 2.18
N GLY A 88 4.05 6.87 2.75
CA GLY A 88 4.08 6.18 4.04
C GLY A 88 3.52 7.03 5.17
N LEU A 89 3.94 8.30 5.27
CA LEU A 89 3.42 9.23 6.27
C LEU A 89 1.92 9.50 6.09
N LEU A 90 1.46 9.69 4.85
CA LEU A 90 0.04 9.89 4.56
C LEU A 90 -0.78 8.64 4.90
N PHE A 91 -0.23 7.44 4.69
CA PHE A 91 -0.89 6.19 5.05
C PHE A 91 -1.06 6.04 6.57
N ILE A 92 -0.06 6.44 7.36
CA ILE A 92 -0.16 6.50 8.83
C ILE A 92 -1.30 7.45 9.25
N LEU A 93 -1.30 8.67 8.71
CA LEU A 93 -2.32 9.68 9.02
C LEU A 93 -3.71 9.20 8.62
N LEU A 94 -3.84 8.58 7.44
CA LEU A 94 -5.11 8.04 6.96
C LEU A 94 -5.61 6.89 7.84
N GLY A 95 -4.72 6.01 8.28
CA GLY A 95 -5.03 4.95 9.25
C GLY A 95 -5.58 5.51 10.55
N LEU A 96 -4.97 6.57 11.09
CA LEU A 96 -5.47 7.29 12.27
C LEU A 96 -6.86 7.88 12.04
N VAL A 97 -7.06 8.60 10.94
CA VAL A 97 -8.35 9.23 10.61
C VAL A 97 -9.46 8.18 10.47
N LEU A 98 -9.20 7.08 9.76
CA LEU A 98 -10.14 5.98 9.61
C LEU A 98 -10.45 5.30 10.95
N ALA A 99 -9.44 5.11 11.79
CA ALA A 99 -9.61 4.49 13.10
C ALA A 99 -10.47 5.36 14.04
N LEU A 100 -10.21 6.67 14.08
CA LEU A 100 -10.99 7.62 14.88
C LEU A 100 -12.45 7.70 14.41
N ARG A 101 -12.67 7.76 13.08
CA ARG A 101 -14.02 7.81 12.52
C ARG A 101 -14.80 6.53 12.81
N THR A 102 -14.16 5.38 12.56
CA THR A 102 -14.76 4.07 12.84
C THR A 102 -15.06 3.89 14.34
N GLU A 103 -14.18 4.35 15.22
CA GLU A 103 -14.43 4.31 16.67
C GLU A 103 -15.64 5.19 17.06
N GLY A 104 -15.77 6.38 16.45
CA GLY A 104 -16.92 7.26 16.64
C GLY A 104 -18.23 6.58 16.23
N ASP A 105 -18.25 5.94 15.07
CA ASP A 105 -19.42 5.21 14.56
C ASP A 105 -19.78 3.99 15.43
N LEU A 106 -18.77 3.20 15.84
CA LEU A 106 -18.93 2.02 16.71
C LEU A 106 -19.37 2.36 18.15
N LYS A 107 -19.27 3.61 18.57
CA LYS A 107 -19.82 4.08 19.84
C LYS A 107 -21.29 4.47 19.71
N LYS A 108 -21.72 4.91 18.52
CA LYS A 108 -23.10 5.37 18.24
C LYS A 108 -24.08 4.22 17.93
N GLY A 109 -23.58 3.08 17.46
CA GLY A 109 -24.38 1.87 17.23
C GLY A 109 -23.61 0.62 17.68
N GLU A 110 -24.32 -0.48 17.96
CA GLU A 110 -23.88 -1.79 18.50
C GLU A 110 -22.44 -2.25 18.15
N GLY A 111 -21.44 -1.54 18.68
CA GLY A 111 -20.04 -1.82 18.44
C GLY A 111 -19.62 -3.00 19.30
N THR A 112 -19.57 -4.19 18.71
CA THR A 112 -19.02 -5.36 19.40
C THR A 112 -17.54 -5.16 19.70
N ASN A 113 -17.06 -5.76 20.79
CA ASN A 113 -15.65 -5.68 21.19
C ASN A 113 -14.71 -6.17 20.08
N ILE A 114 -15.13 -7.17 19.31
CA ILE A 114 -14.37 -7.71 18.16
C ILE A 114 -14.14 -6.63 17.09
N ARG A 115 -15.14 -5.80 16.79
CA ARG A 115 -15.01 -4.74 15.78
C ARG A 115 -14.09 -3.61 16.26
N ARG A 116 -14.13 -3.29 17.56
CA ARG A 116 -13.19 -2.35 18.18
C ARG A 116 -11.76 -2.89 18.18
N LEU A 117 -11.59 -4.20 18.41
CA LEU A 117 -10.29 -4.86 18.29
C LEU A 117 -9.76 -4.77 16.86
N PHE A 118 -10.57 -5.08 15.84
CA PHE A 118 -10.16 -4.92 14.45
C PHE A 118 -9.83 -3.46 14.10
N ASN A 119 -10.57 -2.49 14.64
CA ASN A 119 -10.27 -1.07 14.45
C ASN A 119 -8.89 -0.69 15.02
N LEU A 120 -8.58 -1.15 16.24
CA LEU A 120 -7.29 -0.91 16.87
C LEU A 120 -6.15 -1.64 16.14
N ALA A 121 -6.34 -2.91 15.79
CA ALA A 121 -5.36 -3.69 15.03
C ALA A 121 -5.07 -3.03 13.67
N GLY A 122 -6.13 -2.56 12.99
CA GLY A 122 -6.00 -1.76 11.77
C GLY A 122 -5.12 -0.52 12.00
N LEU A 123 -5.40 0.29 13.02
CA LEU A 123 -4.56 1.46 13.31
C LEU A 123 -3.07 1.09 13.48
N LEU A 124 -2.78 0.07 14.28
CA LEU A 124 -1.40 -0.37 14.52
C LEU A 124 -0.72 -0.85 13.22
N LEU A 125 -1.45 -1.59 12.39
CA LEU A 125 -0.95 -2.06 11.09
C LEU A 125 -0.73 -0.92 10.10
N ALA A 126 -1.57 0.12 10.11
CA ALA A 126 -1.35 1.32 9.29
C ALA A 126 -0.07 2.05 9.70
N VAL A 127 0.14 2.22 11.01
CA VAL A 127 1.37 2.81 11.55
C VAL A 127 2.59 1.97 11.16
N PHE A 128 2.53 0.66 11.40
CA PHE A 128 3.62 -0.26 11.10
C PHE A 128 3.97 -0.29 9.61
N SER A 129 2.98 -0.44 8.73
CA SER A 129 3.21 -0.54 7.29
C SER A 129 3.67 0.80 6.69
N GLY A 130 3.08 1.91 7.14
CA GLY A 130 3.50 3.24 6.70
C GLY A 130 4.93 3.59 7.14
N ALA A 131 5.31 3.24 8.38
CA ALA A 131 6.67 3.40 8.86
C ALA A 131 7.65 2.50 8.10
N SER A 132 7.26 1.25 7.85
CA SER A 132 8.05 0.31 7.04
C SER A 132 8.28 0.84 5.63
N LEU A 133 7.28 1.49 5.02
CA LEU A 133 7.42 2.12 3.71
C LEU A 133 8.45 3.25 3.73
N VAL A 134 8.42 4.11 4.74
CA VAL A 134 9.42 5.19 4.90
C VAL A 134 10.83 4.59 5.06
N ILE A 135 10.98 3.58 5.91
CA ILE A 135 12.27 2.95 6.18
C ILE A 135 12.80 2.25 4.92
N MET A 136 11.95 1.49 4.21
CA MET A 136 12.31 0.77 2.98
C MET A 136 12.98 1.68 1.95
N THR A 137 12.54 2.94 1.82
CA THR A 137 13.16 3.89 0.87
C THR A 137 14.64 4.16 1.16
N ARG A 138 15.12 3.89 2.38
CA ARG A 138 16.51 4.10 2.79
C ARG A 138 17.39 2.87 2.62
N HIS A 139 16.83 1.76 2.17
CA HIS A 139 17.52 0.51 1.91
C HIS A 139 17.39 0.19 0.41
N PRO A 140 18.28 0.71 -0.46
CA PRO A 140 18.22 0.41 -1.89
C PRO A 140 18.46 -1.08 -2.18
N MET A 141 17.69 -1.66 -3.10
CA MET A 141 17.75 -3.11 -3.37
C MET A 141 19.10 -3.62 -3.91
N HIS A 142 19.96 -2.74 -4.43
CA HIS A 142 21.26 -3.13 -5.00
C HIS A 142 22.38 -3.18 -3.96
N THR A 143 22.21 -2.55 -2.80
CA THR A 143 23.21 -2.50 -1.72
C THR A 143 22.73 -3.16 -0.43
N ASP A 144 21.42 -3.25 -0.23
CA ASP A 144 20.82 -3.77 1.00
C ASP A 144 19.53 -4.55 0.68
N LEU A 145 19.67 -5.55 -0.19
CA LEU A 145 18.57 -6.36 -0.73
C LEU A 145 17.72 -6.99 0.39
N ILE A 146 18.36 -7.61 1.39
CA ILE A 146 17.64 -8.32 2.45
C ILE A 146 16.79 -7.37 3.29
N ALA A 147 17.33 -6.22 3.71
CA ALA A 147 16.54 -5.23 4.45
C ALA A 147 15.43 -4.67 3.56
N HIS A 148 15.73 -4.37 2.30
CA HIS A 148 14.75 -3.88 1.33
C HIS A 148 13.55 -4.83 1.21
N LEU A 149 13.82 -6.12 0.93
CA LEU A 149 12.79 -7.14 0.79
C LEU A 149 12.02 -7.36 2.09
N THR A 150 12.70 -7.33 3.24
CA THR A 150 12.05 -7.46 4.55
C THR A 150 11.02 -6.34 4.77
N TYR A 151 11.41 -5.08 4.56
CA TYR A 151 10.49 -3.96 4.70
C TYR A 151 9.41 -3.95 3.60
N ALA A 152 9.73 -4.37 2.38
CA ALA A 152 8.72 -4.53 1.31
C ALA A 152 7.64 -5.54 1.72
N MET A 153 8.02 -6.68 2.30
CA MET A 153 7.08 -7.68 2.82
C MET A 153 6.23 -7.11 3.96
N TYR A 154 6.83 -6.33 4.87
CA TYR A 154 6.09 -5.63 5.93
C TYR A 154 5.07 -4.62 5.37
N VAL A 155 5.43 -3.88 4.32
CA VAL A 155 4.52 -2.97 3.64
C VAL A 155 3.36 -3.73 3.00
N PHE A 156 3.63 -4.78 2.21
CA PHE A 156 2.60 -5.47 1.44
C PHE A 156 1.66 -6.29 2.34
N TYR A 157 2.18 -7.21 3.16
CA TYR A 157 1.34 -7.98 4.08
C TYR A 157 0.68 -7.08 5.11
N GLY A 158 1.42 -6.13 5.68
CA GLY A 158 0.89 -5.20 6.68
C GLY A 158 -0.28 -4.38 6.12
N SER A 159 -0.18 -3.90 4.88
CA SER A 159 -1.27 -3.15 4.22
C SER A 159 -2.46 -4.04 3.88
N ILE A 160 -2.26 -5.28 3.45
CA ILE A 160 -3.36 -6.22 3.19
C ILE A 160 -4.11 -6.55 4.48
N VAL A 161 -3.38 -6.88 5.56
CA VAL A 161 -4.00 -7.19 6.87
C VAL A 161 -4.65 -5.94 7.45
N TRP A 162 -4.05 -4.76 7.30
CA TRP A 162 -4.67 -3.47 7.65
C TRP A 162 -6.04 -3.32 6.98
N ALA A 163 -6.09 -3.48 5.65
CA ALA A 163 -7.32 -3.31 4.90
C ALA A 163 -8.39 -4.35 5.26
N ALA A 164 -7.98 -5.59 5.56
CA ALA A 164 -8.88 -6.62 6.07
C ALA A 164 -9.45 -6.23 7.44
N CYS A 165 -8.62 -5.75 8.36
CA CYS A 165 -9.05 -5.24 9.66
C CYS A 165 -9.99 -4.04 9.53
N ALA A 166 -9.66 -3.06 8.69
CA ALA A 166 -10.49 -1.88 8.44
C ALA A 166 -11.86 -2.28 7.84
N THR A 167 -11.86 -3.21 6.89
CA THR A 167 -13.09 -3.73 6.27
C THR A 167 -13.93 -4.51 7.29
N ALA A 168 -13.32 -5.36 8.12
CA ALA A 168 -14.00 -6.12 9.16
C ALA A 168 -14.59 -5.22 10.26
N ALA A 169 -13.85 -4.21 10.70
CA ALA A 169 -14.32 -3.23 11.68
C ALA A 169 -15.55 -2.48 11.15
N ARG A 170 -15.56 -2.12 9.86
CA ARG A 170 -16.61 -1.34 9.23
C ARG A 170 -17.74 -2.14 8.57
N GLY A 171 -17.62 -3.45 8.40
CA GLY A 171 -18.52 -4.25 7.56
C GLY A 171 -20.01 -4.01 7.76
N ARG A 172 -20.51 -3.95 9.02
CA ARG A 172 -21.93 -3.63 9.29
C ARG A 172 -22.26 -2.14 9.17
N LEU A 173 -21.31 -1.26 9.47
CA LEU A 173 -21.51 0.20 9.34
C LEU A 173 -21.66 0.59 7.87
N ASP A 174 -20.94 -0.11 7.00
CA ASP A 174 -20.89 0.16 5.57
C ASP A 174 -21.80 -0.78 4.75
N ALA A 175 -22.69 -1.53 5.41
CA ALA A 175 -23.52 -2.55 4.77
C ALA A 175 -24.47 -1.98 3.70
N GLY A 176 -24.93 -0.75 3.88
CA GLY A 176 -25.80 -0.04 2.93
C GLY A 176 -25.04 0.76 1.86
N LEU A 177 -23.70 0.74 1.85
CA LEU A 177 -22.92 1.46 0.85
C LEU A 177 -22.71 0.61 -0.40
N GLU A 178 -23.00 1.20 -1.56
CA GLU A 178 -22.90 0.53 -2.86
C GLU A 178 -22.13 1.37 -3.89
N TRP A 179 -21.51 0.69 -4.84
CA TRP A 179 -20.93 1.29 -6.04
C TRP A 179 -21.43 0.53 -7.27
N ARG A 180 -22.14 1.26 -8.16
CA ARG A 180 -22.75 0.68 -9.37
C ARG A 180 -23.62 -0.57 -9.08
N GLY A 181 -24.37 -0.54 -7.98
CA GLY A 181 -25.22 -1.65 -7.54
C GLY A 181 -24.48 -2.82 -6.86
N HIS A 182 -23.18 -2.68 -6.61
CA HIS A 182 -22.39 -3.66 -5.86
C HIS A 182 -22.08 -3.15 -4.46
N SER A 183 -22.36 -3.96 -3.43
CA SER A 183 -21.98 -3.66 -2.05
C SER A 183 -20.48 -3.38 -1.93
N LEU A 184 -20.11 -2.23 -1.35
CA LEU A 184 -18.72 -1.84 -1.17
C LEU A 184 -17.95 -2.81 -0.27
N VAL A 185 -18.61 -3.43 0.71
CA VAL A 185 -17.99 -4.46 1.55
C VAL A 185 -17.55 -5.66 0.72
N LYS A 186 -18.39 -6.11 -0.23
CA LYS A 186 -18.02 -7.20 -1.14
C LYS A 186 -16.87 -6.78 -2.06
N VAL A 187 -16.94 -5.58 -2.63
CA VAL A 187 -15.88 -5.03 -3.49
C VAL A 187 -14.53 -4.99 -2.74
N ARG A 188 -14.51 -4.51 -1.48
CA ARG A 188 -13.30 -4.51 -0.65
C ARG A 188 -12.70 -5.89 -0.46
N TRP A 189 -13.52 -6.89 -0.10
CA TRP A 189 -13.04 -8.26 0.06
C TRP A 189 -12.53 -8.86 -1.24
N SER A 190 -13.18 -8.60 -2.38
CA SER A 190 -12.69 -9.04 -3.69
C SER A 190 -11.33 -8.42 -4.04
N LEU A 191 -11.15 -7.12 -3.82
CA LEU A 191 -9.88 -6.44 -4.04
C LEU A 191 -8.79 -6.93 -3.08
N LEU A 192 -9.13 -7.19 -1.81
CA LEU A 192 -8.22 -7.78 -0.83
C LEU A 192 -7.75 -9.18 -1.25
N THR A 193 -8.67 -10.02 -1.70
CA THR A 193 -8.34 -11.34 -2.25
C THR A 193 -7.44 -11.22 -3.47
N LEU A 194 -7.75 -10.29 -4.38
CA LEU A 194 -6.90 -10.02 -5.55
C LEU A 194 -5.49 -9.58 -5.13
N ALA A 195 -5.37 -8.67 -4.16
CA ALA A 195 -4.08 -8.19 -3.66
C ALA A 195 -3.28 -9.33 -3.02
N PHE A 196 -3.92 -10.14 -2.18
CA PHE A 196 -3.28 -11.28 -1.52
C PHE A 196 -2.80 -12.32 -2.54
N LEU A 197 -3.65 -12.73 -3.47
CA LEU A 197 -3.27 -13.68 -4.53
C LEU A 197 -2.16 -13.12 -5.41
N SER A 198 -2.21 -11.83 -5.74
CA SER A 198 -1.16 -11.17 -6.49
C SER A 198 0.18 -11.24 -5.76
N LEU A 199 0.21 -10.99 -4.45
CA LEU A 199 1.43 -11.14 -3.65
C LEU A 199 1.96 -12.58 -3.66
N GLN A 200 1.08 -13.58 -3.49
CA GLN A 200 1.50 -14.98 -3.53
C GLN A 200 2.08 -15.37 -4.89
N ILE A 201 1.46 -14.92 -5.99
CA ILE A 201 1.93 -15.19 -7.34
C ILE A 201 3.24 -14.44 -7.61
N THR A 202 3.40 -13.21 -7.12
CA THR A 202 4.66 -12.44 -7.20
C THR A 202 5.81 -13.24 -6.60
N ILE A 203 5.65 -13.74 -5.38
CA ILE A 203 6.66 -14.55 -4.68
C ILE A 203 6.92 -15.87 -5.42
N GLY A 204 5.85 -16.59 -5.80
CA GLY A 204 5.98 -17.86 -6.51
C GLY A 204 6.69 -17.74 -7.85
N THR A 205 6.39 -16.69 -8.62
CA THR A 205 6.99 -16.47 -9.95
C THR A 205 8.47 -16.05 -9.87
N ILE A 206 8.90 -15.39 -8.79
CA ILE A 206 10.35 -15.18 -8.52
C ILE A 206 11.04 -16.54 -8.36
N ALA A 207 10.44 -17.46 -7.58
CA ALA A 207 11.01 -18.79 -7.37
C ALA A 207 11.13 -19.61 -8.69
N PHE A 208 10.28 -19.33 -9.68
CA PHE A 208 10.35 -19.93 -11.02
C PHE A 208 11.11 -19.06 -12.04
N SER A 209 11.86 -18.04 -11.59
CA SER A 209 12.65 -17.13 -12.45
C SER A 209 11.82 -16.38 -13.50
N SER A 210 10.52 -16.20 -13.28
CA SER A 210 9.61 -15.47 -14.18
C SER A 210 9.45 -14.02 -13.70
N ILE A 211 10.49 -13.22 -13.90
CA ILE A 211 10.59 -11.87 -13.31
C ILE A 211 9.57 -10.88 -13.86
N LEU A 212 9.32 -10.88 -15.17
CA LEU A 212 8.31 -10.00 -15.77
C LEU A 212 6.91 -10.30 -15.24
N LEU A 213 6.58 -11.58 -15.08
CA LEU A 213 5.29 -11.99 -14.54
C LEU A 213 5.19 -11.61 -13.06
N SER A 214 6.26 -11.78 -12.30
CA SER A 214 6.31 -11.34 -10.91
C SER A 214 6.05 -9.84 -10.76
N ALA A 215 6.74 -9.02 -11.54
CA ALA A 215 6.53 -7.58 -11.56
C ALA A 215 5.08 -7.22 -11.92
N PHE A 216 4.49 -7.87 -12.92
CA PHE A 216 3.08 -7.65 -13.27
C PHE A 216 2.14 -7.87 -12.07
N PHE A 217 2.35 -8.94 -11.30
CA PHE A 217 1.54 -9.21 -10.11
C PHE A 217 1.84 -8.23 -8.96
N GLU A 218 3.08 -7.75 -8.81
CA GLU A 218 3.40 -6.67 -7.86
C GLU A 218 2.60 -5.38 -8.18
N TRP A 219 2.56 -4.99 -9.45
CA TRP A 219 1.75 -3.85 -9.91
C TRP A 219 0.26 -4.09 -9.71
N MET A 220 -0.24 -5.30 -10.00
CA MET A 220 -1.66 -5.62 -9.77
C MET A 220 -2.03 -5.53 -8.29
N MET A 221 -1.14 -5.97 -7.39
CA MET A 221 -1.31 -5.78 -5.95
C MET A 221 -1.37 -4.29 -5.60
N LEU A 222 -0.45 -3.47 -6.11
CA LEU A 222 -0.46 -2.02 -5.88
C LEU A 222 -1.82 -1.42 -6.28
N PHE A 223 -2.25 -1.64 -7.51
CA PHE A 223 -3.52 -1.07 -8.01
C PHE A 223 -4.73 -1.58 -7.22
N SER A 224 -4.74 -2.86 -6.84
CA SER A 224 -5.82 -3.41 -6.02
C SER A 224 -5.88 -2.74 -4.64
N MET A 225 -4.73 -2.52 -3.99
CA MET A 225 -4.67 -1.85 -2.70
C MET A 225 -5.04 -0.37 -2.77
N GLN A 226 -4.65 0.33 -3.85
CA GLN A 226 -5.12 1.71 -4.09
C GLN A 226 -6.63 1.76 -4.34
N ALA A 227 -7.19 0.78 -5.05
CA ALA A 227 -8.63 0.67 -5.24
C ALA A 227 -9.35 0.42 -3.89
N VAL A 228 -8.80 -0.42 -3.01
CA VAL A 228 -9.32 -0.62 -1.64
C VAL A 228 -9.40 0.72 -0.90
N LEU A 229 -8.34 1.53 -0.94
CA LEU A 229 -8.33 2.86 -0.32
C LEU A 229 -9.48 3.73 -0.84
N LEU A 230 -9.68 3.78 -2.16
CA LEU A 230 -10.75 4.55 -2.78
C LEU A 230 -12.16 4.10 -2.36
N THR A 231 -12.36 2.83 -2.01
CA THR A 231 -13.66 2.36 -1.49
C THR A 231 -14.04 2.98 -0.13
N PHE A 232 -13.12 3.64 0.57
CA PHE A 232 -13.39 4.38 1.80
C PHE A 232 -13.79 5.85 1.56
N LEU A 233 -13.78 6.34 0.32
CA LEU A 233 -14.21 7.70 -0.02
C LEU A 233 -15.60 8.09 0.49
N PRO A 234 -16.63 7.22 0.50
CA PRO A 234 -17.96 7.58 1.02
C PRO A 234 -17.97 7.94 2.51
N LEU A 235 -16.92 7.58 3.25
CA LEU A 235 -16.77 8.00 4.65
C LEU A 235 -16.46 9.49 4.80
N PHE A 236 -16.06 10.13 3.71
CA PHE A 236 -15.65 11.53 3.65
C PHE A 236 -16.42 12.22 2.51
N PRO A 237 -17.74 12.45 2.69
CA PRO A 237 -18.57 13.08 1.67
C PRO A 237 -18.02 14.44 1.25
N ALA A 238 -18.24 14.80 -0.02
CA ALA A 238 -17.92 16.14 -0.50
C ALA A 238 -18.89 17.14 0.16
N ALA A 239 -18.43 18.39 0.35
CA ALA A 239 -19.21 19.45 0.99
C ALA A 239 -20.58 19.69 0.32
N ASP A 240 -20.71 19.33 -0.96
CA ASP A 240 -21.89 19.57 -1.78
C ASP A 240 -22.89 18.39 -1.80
N ALA A 241 -22.61 17.30 -1.07
CA ALA A 241 -23.50 16.13 -1.01
C ALA A 241 -24.65 16.28 0.01
N GLY A 242 -24.81 17.48 0.59
CA GLY A 242 -25.90 17.85 1.51
C GLY A 242 -26.83 18.92 0.93
N GLY A 243 -27.09 18.88 -0.39
CA GLY A 243 -28.17 19.64 -1.00
C GLY A 243 -29.45 18.80 -1.01
N ASP A 244 -30.51 19.37 -0.42
CA ASP A 244 -31.87 18.83 -0.30
C ASP A 244 -32.43 18.18 -1.56
#